data_AF-A0A970M5T3-F1
#
_entry.id   AF-A0A970M5T3-F1
#
_cell.length_a   1.000
_cell.length_b   1.000
_cell.length_c   1.000
_cell.angle_alpha   90.00
_cell.angle_beta   90.00
_cell.angle_gamma   90.00
#
_symmetry.space_group_name_H-M   'P 1'
#
loop_
_entity.id
_entity.type
_entity.pdbx_description
1 polymer ?
#
loop_
_entity_poly.entity_id
_entity_poly.type
_entity_poly.pdbx_seq_one_letter_code
_entity_poly.pdbx_strand_id
1 'polypeptide(L)' 'MSDTPTAPTPFAAADRETILAEVQQILIQTFQLSEADVAPEKNLYTDLDLDSLDAIDMAAELSNRTQIKFENDDLRQI' A
#
# COMPACT_ATOMS: atom_id res chain seq x y z
N MET A 1 -5.34 -0.87 -26.19
CA MET A 1 -5.95 0.34 -25.58
C MET A 1 -6.87 -0.15 -24.49
N SER A 2 -6.29 -0.47 -23.33
CA SER A 2 -7.02 -0.96 -22.17
C SER A 2 -6.24 -0.42 -20.98
N ASP A 3 -6.70 0.69 -20.44
CA ASP A 3 -6.91 0.79 -19.00
C ASP A 3 -7.79 2.01 -18.74
N THR A 4 -8.98 1.73 -18.24
CA THR A 4 -9.98 2.74 -17.93
C THR A 4 -9.53 3.49 -16.68
N PRO A 5 -9.59 4.83 -16.62
CA PRO A 5 -9.32 5.54 -15.39
C PRO A 5 -10.43 5.23 -14.37
N THR A 6 -10.09 4.37 -13.40
CA THR A 6 -10.92 4.02 -12.24
C THR A 6 -11.19 5.29 -11.43
N ALA A 7 -12.46 5.70 -11.37
CA ALA A 7 -12.90 6.80 -10.53
C ALA A 7 -12.71 6.47 -9.04
N PRO A 8 -12.34 7.44 -8.19
CA PRO A 8 -12.11 7.20 -6.77
C PRO A 8 -13.45 6.89 -6.07
N THR A 9 -13.58 5.67 -5.56
CA THR A 9 -14.73 5.22 -4.78
C THR A 9 -14.52 5.59 -3.31
N PRO A 10 -15.54 6.14 -2.61
CA PRO A 10 -15.41 6.55 -1.21
C PRO A 10 -15.16 5.35 -0.28
N PHE A 11 -14.14 5.48 0.58
CA PHE A 11 -13.53 4.49 1.49
C PHE A 11 -14.45 3.86 2.58
N ALA A 12 -15.79 3.97 2.47
CA ALA A 12 -16.73 3.54 3.50
C ALA A 12 -16.99 2.02 3.55
N ALA A 13 -16.56 1.25 2.55
CA ALA A 13 -16.61 -0.20 2.50
C ALA A 13 -15.30 -0.71 1.90
N ALA A 14 -14.19 -0.56 2.63
CA ALA A 14 -12.86 -0.81 2.10
C ALA A 14 -12.66 -2.30 1.77
N ASP A 15 -13.00 -2.68 0.54
CA ASP A 15 -12.65 -3.96 -0.04
C ASP A 15 -11.12 -4.09 -0.09
N ARG A 16 -10.63 -5.32 0.11
CA ARG A 16 -9.19 -5.64 0.14
C ARG A 16 -8.44 -5.12 -1.09
N GLU A 17 -9.11 -5.02 -2.23
CA GLU A 17 -8.55 -4.47 -3.48
C GLU A 17 -8.28 -2.96 -3.38
N THR A 18 -9.17 -2.19 -2.74
CA THR A 18 -9.01 -0.73 -2.55
C THR A 18 -7.86 -0.44 -1.56
N ILE A 19 -7.91 -1.11 -0.41
CA ILE A 19 -6.76 -1.73 0.28
C ILE A 19 -5.41 -1.62 -0.44
N LEU A 20 -5.23 -2.64 -1.27
CA LEU A 20 -4.02 -2.92 -2.01
C LEU A 20 -3.65 -1.84 -3.03
N ALA A 21 -4.64 -1.18 -3.64
CA ALA A 21 -4.41 -0.11 -4.60
C ALA A 21 -3.80 1.14 -3.94
N GLU A 22 -4.29 1.51 -2.75
CA GLU A 22 -3.71 2.60 -1.96
C GLU A 22 -2.30 2.27 -1.48
N VAL A 23 -2.09 1.05 -0.97
CA VAL A 23 -0.74 0.57 -0.59
C VAL A 23 0.22 0.66 -1.77
N GLN A 24 -0.21 0.19 -2.94
CA GLN A 24 0.59 0.28 -4.18
C GLN A 24 0.93 1.71 -4.54
N GLN A 25 -0.04 2.62 -4.51
CA GLN A 25 0.23 4.03 -4.79
C GLN A 25 1.23 4.66 -3.83
N ILE A 26 1.11 4.35 -2.53
CA ILE A 26 2.06 4.84 -1.52
C ILE A 26 3.46 4.30 -1.81
N LEU A 27 3.58 3.00 -2.11
CA LEU A 27 4.84 2.37 -2.46
C LEU A 27 5.50 3.02 -3.69
N ILE A 28 4.72 3.32 -4.73
CA ILE A 28 5.19 3.97 -5.95
C ILE A 28 5.58 5.44 -5.69
N GLN A 29 4.78 6.18 -4.94
CA GLN A 29 4.99 7.63 -4.74
C GLN A 29 6.04 7.94 -3.68
N THR A 30 6.00 7.23 -2.55
CA THR A 30 6.89 7.45 -1.40
C THR A 30 8.25 6.82 -1.63
N PHE A 31 8.30 5.59 -2.16
CA PHE A 31 9.53 4.84 -2.37
C PHE A 31 10.03 4.84 -3.82
N GLN A 32 9.34 5.55 -4.73
CA GLN A 32 9.71 5.69 -6.15
C GLN A 32 9.85 4.33 -6.87
N LEU A 33 9.05 3.36 -6.44
CA LEU A 33 9.00 2.02 -7.00
C LEU A 33 8.14 1.99 -8.27
N SER A 34 8.38 1.01 -9.14
CA SER A 34 7.55 0.80 -10.31
C SER A 34 6.32 -0.04 -9.97
N GLU A 35 5.18 0.16 -10.63
CA GLU A 35 4.01 -0.74 -10.51
C GLU A 35 4.38 -2.22 -10.73
N ALA A 36 5.35 -2.50 -11.62
CA ALA A 36 5.82 -3.86 -11.87
C ALA A 36 6.59 -4.48 -10.69
N ASP A 37 7.17 -3.65 -9.82
CA ASP A 37 7.91 -4.09 -8.63
C ASP A 37 6.97 -4.22 -7.42
N VAL A 38 5.89 -3.44 -7.39
CA VAL A 38 4.91 -3.44 -6.30
C VAL A 38 3.79 -4.45 -6.57
N ALA A 39 4.10 -5.74 -6.44
CA ALA A 39 3.12 -6.82 -6.53
C ALA A 39 2.79 -7.40 -5.14
N PRO A 40 1.55 -7.90 -4.91
CA PRO A 40 1.18 -8.56 -3.65
C PRO A 40 2.00 -9.83 -3.34
N GLU A 41 2.69 -10.36 -4.35
CA GLU A 41 3.56 -11.53 -4.23
C GLU A 41 4.98 -11.16 -3.80
N LYS A 42 5.33 -9.86 -3.84
CA LYS A 42 6.67 -9.34 -3.57
C LYS A 42 6.82 -9.05 -2.09
N ASN A 43 7.98 -9.41 -1.55
CA ASN A 43 8.30 -9.14 -0.15
C ASN A 43 8.89 -7.73 -0.01
N LEU A 44 8.32 -6.94 0.90
CA LEU A 44 8.75 -5.56 1.17
C LEU A 44 10.24 -5.48 1.54
N TYR A 45 10.74 -6.43 2.32
CA TYR A 45 12.12 -6.41 2.82
C TYR A 45 13.13 -6.95 1.80
N THR A 46 12.81 -8.05 1.11
CA THR A 46 13.79 -8.71 0.23
C THR A 46 13.69 -8.33 -1.24
N ASP A 47 12.50 -8.02 -1.74
CA ASP A 47 12.31 -7.62 -3.14
C ASP A 47 12.37 -6.11 -3.32
N LEU A 48 11.79 -5.35 -2.37
CA LEU A 48 11.73 -3.89 -2.44
C LEU A 48 12.84 -3.19 -1.64
N ASP A 49 13.70 -3.96 -0.96
CA ASP A 49 14.82 -3.47 -0.14
C ASP A 49 14.39 -2.45 0.93
N LEU A 50 13.16 -2.58 1.43
CA LEU A 50 12.61 -1.73 2.47
C LEU A 50 13.09 -2.19 3.84
N ASP A 51 13.36 -1.24 4.73
CA ASP A 51 13.74 -1.54 6.11
C ASP A 51 12.53 -1.46 7.07
N SER A 52 12.80 -1.68 8.36
CA SER A 52 11.75 -1.61 9.39
C SER A 52 11.23 -0.20 9.65
N LEU A 53 11.98 0.85 9.30
CA LEU A 53 11.54 2.25 9.40
C LEU A 53 10.59 2.56 8.24
N ASP A 54 10.92 2.11 7.04
CA ASP A 54 10.10 2.25 5.84
C ASP A 54 8.71 1.63 6.04
N ALA A 55 8.63 0.45 6.65
CA ALA A 55 7.35 -0.20 6.97
C ALA A 55 6.47 0.63 7.92
N ILE A 56 7.07 1.34 8.88
CA ILE A 56 6.36 2.22 9.82
C ILE A 56 5.84 3.46 9.10
N ASP A 57 6.65 4.07 8.24
CA ASP A 57 6.24 5.22 7.43
C ASP A 57 5.13 4.86 6.45
N MET A 58 5.22 3.68 5.82
CA MET A 58 4.19 3.17 4.93
C MET A 58 2.86 2.95 5.66
N ALA A 59 2.89 2.38 6.87
CA ALA A 59 1.71 2.19 7.71
C ALA A 59 1.08 3.52 8.15
N ALA A 60 1.91 4.51 8.49
CA ALA A 60 1.46 5.85 8.85
C ALA A 60 0.78 6.56 7.66
N GLU A 61 1.39 6.49 6.48
CA GLU A 61 0.86 7.08 5.25
C GLU A 61 -0.45 6.40 4.83
N LEU A 62 -0.52 5.06 4.92
CA LEU A 62 -1.72 4.29 4.61
C LEU A 62 -2.86 4.61 5.58
N SER A 63 -2.56 4.73 6.87
CA SER A 63 -3.53 5.13 7.89
C SER A 63 -4.04 6.56 7.65
N ASN A 64 -3.16 7.47 7.23
CA ASN A 64 -3.52 8.84 6.92
C ASN A 64 -4.42 8.94 5.67
N ARG A 65 -4.11 8.18 4.60
CA ARG A 65 -4.88 8.18 3.35
C ARG A 65 -6.23 7.48 3.48
N THR A 66 -6.24 6.28 4.07
CA THR A 66 -7.45 5.47 4.21
C THR A 66 -8.30 5.88 5.41
N GLN A 67 -7.74 6.67 6.33
CA GLN A 67 -8.30 6.99 7.64
C GLN A 67 -8.62 5.76 8.52
N ILE A 68 -8.04 4.59 8.15
CA ILE A 68 -8.15 3.32 8.87
C ILE A 68 -7.01 3.26 9.90
N LYS A 69 -7.32 2.90 11.13
CA LYS A 69 -6.30 2.63 12.15
C LYS A 69 -5.84 1.19 12.02
N PHE A 70 -4.57 1.00 11.73
CA PHE A 70 -3.92 -0.31 11.82
C PHE A 70 -3.47 -0.54 13.27
N GLU A 71 -3.86 -1.68 13.85
CA GLU A 71 -3.36 -2.09 15.17
C GLU A 71 -1.95 -2.71 14.97
N ASN A 72 -1.10 -2.64 16.00
CA ASN A 72 0.31 -3.06 15.91
C ASN A 72 0.48 -4.54 15.49
N ASP A 73 -0.50 -5.39 15.78
CA ASP A 73 -0.47 -6.80 15.41
C ASP A 73 -0.71 -7.04 13.91
N ASP A 74 -1.44 -6.16 13.22
CA ASP A 74 -1.69 -6.27 11.78
C ASP A 74 -0.41 -5.99 10.98
N LEU A 75 0.43 -5.08 11.46
CA LEU A 75 1.71 -4.71 10.84
C LEU A 75 2.78 -5.81 10.93
N ARG A 76 2.63 -6.76 11.86
CA ARG A 76 3.57 -7.86 12.04
C ARG A 76 3.31 -9.05 11.11
N GLN A 77 2.16 -9.08 10.44
CA GLN A 77 1.74 -10.21 9.59
C GLN A 77 1.81 -9.92 8.09
N ILE A 78 2.20 -8.70 7.70
CA ILE A 78 2.46 -8.30 6.31
C ILE A 78 3.92 -8.55 5.91
#